data_AF-A0A8J7QLI3-F1
#
_entry.id   AF-A0A8J7QLI3-F1
#
_cell.length_a   1.000
_cell.length_b   1.000
_cell.length_c   1.000
_cell.angle_alpha   90.00
_cell.angle_beta   90.00
_cell.angle_gamma   90.00
#
_symmetry.space_group_name_H-M   'P 1'
#
loop_
_entity.id
_entity.type
_entity.pdbx_description
1 polymer ?
#
loop_
_entity_poly.entity_id
_entity_poly.type
_entity_poly.pdbx_seq_one_letter_code
_entity_poly.pdbx_strand_id
1 'polypeptide(L)'
;MYRRILLVSAASVVAASAAVALLLRPLDSKVTLRGSMFVSDAGRSHGGFEYNAEWEVTVEAEQGLGTMRLGLKVGLGDALEKHEYRVEGLSIEPGRLSMSLEGQPIVLVWLESDEVWDHAYDKHYVASWGGDAPPEEVRGSISPSIFPGLGGHYYVELRLRVE
;
A
#
# COMPACT_ATOMS: atom_id res chain seq x y z
N MET A 1 55.30 -18.54 22.34
CA MET A 1 54.10 -19.37 22.11
C MET A 1 52.79 -18.63 22.39
N TYR A 2 52.68 -17.82 23.45
CA TYR A 2 51.46 -17.07 23.82
C TYR A 2 50.98 -15.99 22.83
N ARG A 3 51.88 -15.38 22.04
CA ARG A 3 51.55 -14.27 21.12
C ARG A 3 50.69 -14.69 19.91
N ARG A 4 50.77 -15.96 19.50
CA ARG A 4 49.97 -16.51 18.37
C ARG A 4 48.55 -16.90 18.80
N ILE A 5 48.35 -17.28 20.06
CA ILE A 5 47.03 -17.67 20.59
C ILE A 5 46.12 -16.45 20.78
N LEU A 6 46.67 -15.32 21.25
CA LEU A 6 45.94 -14.05 21.40
C LEU A 6 45.46 -13.44 20.08
N LEU A 7 46.22 -13.61 18.99
CA LEU A 7 45.86 -13.09 17.66
C LEU A 7 44.71 -13.88 17.02
N VAL A 8 44.65 -15.20 17.25
CA VAL A 8 43.57 -16.05 16.72
C VAL A 8 42.24 -15.74 17.41
N SER A 9 42.26 -15.51 18.73
CA SER A 9 41.06 -15.14 19.49
C SER A 9 40.48 -13.77 19.10
N ALA A 10 41.34 -12.79 18.80
CA ALA A 10 40.88 -11.46 18.37
C ALA A 10 40.24 -11.51 16.97
N ALA A 11 40.81 -12.28 16.04
CA ALA A 11 40.26 -12.44 14.70
C ALA A 11 38.87 -13.13 14.71
N SER A 12 38.68 -14.14 15.56
CA SER A 12 37.39 -14.82 15.70
C SER A 12 36.28 -13.94 16.27
N VAL A 13 36.59 -13.06 17.23
CA VAL A 13 35.61 -12.13 17.80
C VAL A 13 35.19 -11.10 16.75
N VAL A 14 36.13 -10.53 15.98
CA VAL A 14 35.81 -9.56 14.92
C VAL A 14 34.96 -10.18 13.81
N ALA A 15 35.25 -11.43 13.41
CA ALA A 15 34.46 -12.14 12.41
C ALA A 15 33.03 -12.44 12.87
N ALA A 16 32.85 -12.83 14.14
CA ALA A 16 31.52 -13.06 14.73
C ALA A 16 30.71 -11.76 14.82
N SER A 17 31.32 -10.66 15.23
CA SER A 17 30.67 -9.35 15.28
C SER A 17 30.21 -8.86 13.90
N ALA A 18 31.04 -9.06 12.87
CA ALA A 18 30.70 -8.70 11.49
C ALA A 18 29.54 -9.54 10.95
N ALA A 19 29.48 -10.83 11.27
CA ALA A 19 28.37 -11.72 10.88
C ALA A 19 27.05 -11.31 11.55
N VAL A 20 27.07 -10.96 12.85
CA VAL A 20 25.89 -10.45 13.57
C VAL A 20 25.45 -9.10 13.01
N ALA A 21 26.37 -8.20 12.69
CA ALA A 21 26.05 -6.91 12.06
C ALA A 21 25.49 -7.06 10.63
N LEU A 22 25.91 -8.09 9.89
CA LEU A 22 25.34 -8.44 8.57
C LEU A 22 23.93 -9.05 8.68
N LEU A 23 23.68 -9.86 9.72
CA LEU A 23 22.35 -10.43 10.00
C LEU A 23 21.37 -9.40 10.57
N LEU A 24 21.88 -8.36 11.23
CA LEU A 24 21.11 -7.24 11.78
C LEU A 24 21.03 -6.04 10.84
N ARG A 25 21.46 -6.17 9.57
CA ARG A 25 21.17 -5.11 8.60
C ARG A 25 19.65 -4.99 8.51
N PRO A 26 19.06 -3.83 8.84
CA PRO A 26 17.70 -3.59 8.39
C PRO A 26 17.74 -3.76 6.88
N LEU A 27 16.82 -4.55 6.33
CA LEU A 27 16.63 -4.53 4.89
C LEU A 27 16.29 -3.08 4.55
N ASP A 28 17.28 -2.37 3.99
CA ASP A 28 17.10 -1.10 3.28
C ASP A 28 16.30 -1.39 2.00
N SER A 29 15.10 -1.93 2.14
CA SER A 29 14.15 -2.00 1.06
C SER A 29 13.32 -0.75 1.18
N LYS A 30 13.86 0.36 0.66
CA LYS A 30 13.00 1.43 0.18
C LYS A 30 12.03 0.80 -0.81
N VAL A 31 10.74 0.93 -0.56
CA VAL A 31 9.67 0.43 -1.42
C VAL A 31 8.97 1.64 -2.03
N THR A 32 8.81 1.58 -3.35
CA THR A 32 7.94 2.49 -4.09
C THR A 32 6.80 1.68 -4.69
N LEU A 33 5.57 2.11 -4.42
CA LEU A 33 4.37 1.57 -5.04
C LEU A 33 3.71 2.65 -5.88
N ARG A 34 3.11 2.24 -7.00
CA ARG A 34 2.31 3.12 -7.85
C ARG A 34 0.99 2.46 -8.20
N GLY A 35 0.00 3.28 -8.51
CA GLY A 35 -1.27 2.83 -9.07
C GLY A 35 -2.30 3.94 -9.07
N SER A 36 -3.55 3.60 -8.77
CA SER A 36 -4.63 4.57 -8.73
C SER A 36 -5.64 4.30 -7.63
N MET A 37 -6.40 5.33 -7.30
CA MET A 37 -7.55 5.25 -6.42
C MET A 37 -8.77 5.74 -7.20
N PHE A 38 -9.79 4.90 -7.29
CA PHE A 38 -11.08 5.23 -7.89
C PHE A 38 -12.10 5.48 -6.79
N VAL A 39 -12.95 6.49 -6.99
CA VAL A 39 -14.04 6.85 -6.08
C VAL A 39 -15.32 7.04 -6.89
N SER A 40 -16.42 6.50 -6.38
CA SER A 40 -17.77 6.72 -6.90
C SER A 40 -18.75 7.00 -5.77
N ASP A 41 -19.63 7.98 -5.94
CA ASP A 41 -20.72 8.23 -5.00
C ASP A 41 -21.89 7.23 -5.13
N ALA A 42 -21.88 6.39 -6.17
CA ALA A 42 -22.90 5.38 -6.42
C ALA A 42 -22.83 4.17 -5.47
N GLY A 43 -21.85 4.13 -4.57
CA GLY A 43 -21.63 3.04 -3.62
C GLY A 43 -21.11 1.74 -4.25
N ARG A 44 -20.79 1.74 -5.54
CA ARG A 44 -20.22 0.62 -6.32
C ARG A 44 -19.30 1.13 -7.45
N SER A 45 -18.60 0.23 -8.14
CA SER A 45 -17.66 0.59 -9.21
C SER A 45 -18.33 1.14 -10.48
N HIS A 46 -19.53 0.64 -10.81
CA HIS A 46 -20.30 1.03 -12.00
C HIS A 46 -21.72 1.47 -11.66
N GLY A 47 -22.07 2.70 -12.04
CA GLY A 47 -23.40 3.27 -11.85
C GLY A 47 -23.34 4.70 -11.31
N GLY A 48 -24.52 5.29 -11.11
CA GLY A 48 -24.65 6.69 -10.67
C GLY A 48 -24.39 7.70 -11.79
N PHE A 49 -24.97 8.89 -11.66
CA PHE A 49 -24.78 10.02 -12.59
C PHE A 49 -24.04 11.19 -11.94
N GLU A 50 -23.74 11.12 -10.65
CA GLU A 50 -23.44 12.31 -9.85
C GLU A 50 -21.93 12.54 -9.69
N TYR A 51 -21.14 11.56 -9.20
CA TYR A 51 -19.71 11.77 -9.01
C TYR A 51 -18.85 10.51 -9.17
N ASN A 52 -17.87 10.59 -10.08
CA ASN A 52 -16.76 9.65 -10.20
C ASN A 52 -15.44 10.41 -10.40
N ALA A 53 -14.37 9.91 -9.78
CA ALA A 53 -13.03 10.45 -9.96
C ALA A 53 -11.95 9.37 -9.76
N GLU A 54 -10.80 9.58 -10.39
CA GLU A 54 -9.60 8.75 -10.25
C GLU A 54 -8.41 9.65 -9.87
N TRP A 55 -7.61 9.19 -8.91
CA TRP A 55 -6.33 9.77 -8.52
C TRP A 55 -5.19 8.83 -8.87
N GLU A 56 -4.07 9.39 -9.30
CA GLU A 56 -2.79 8.67 -9.28
C GLU A 56 -2.32 8.51 -7.84
N VAL A 57 -1.83 7.32 -7.49
CA VAL A 57 -1.34 7.00 -6.16
C VAL A 57 0.15 6.70 -6.23
N THR A 58 0.92 7.31 -5.34
CA THR A 58 2.32 6.94 -5.09
C THR A 58 2.52 6.68 -3.60
N VAL A 59 3.10 5.53 -3.26
CA VAL A 59 3.52 5.21 -1.89
C VAL A 59 5.04 5.11 -1.88
N GLU A 60 5.68 5.85 -0.99
CA GLU A 60 7.12 5.76 -0.75
C GLU A 60 7.32 5.41 0.72
N ALA A 61 7.96 4.28 1.01
CA ALA A 61 8.20 3.82 2.36
C ALA A 61 9.60 3.24 2.53
N GLU A 62 10.14 3.41 3.73
CA GLU A 62 11.41 2.85 4.18
C GLU A 62 11.19 2.22 5.55
N GLN A 63 11.61 0.96 5.71
CA GLN A 63 11.40 0.19 6.95
C GLN A 63 9.92 0.17 7.41
N GLY A 64 8.99 0.13 6.44
CA GLY A 64 7.54 0.07 6.69
C GLY A 64 6.87 1.41 7.03
N LEU A 65 7.63 2.51 7.10
CA LEU A 65 7.12 3.85 7.38
C LEU A 65 7.26 4.74 6.15
N GLY A 66 6.28 5.60 5.88
CA GLY A 66 6.34 6.43 4.69
C GLY A 66 5.16 7.33 4.46
N THR A 67 4.95 7.64 3.19
CA THR A 67 3.92 8.57 2.74
C THR A 67 3.22 8.01 1.50
N MET A 68 1.89 8.10 1.50
CA MET A 68 1.06 7.92 0.31
C MET A 68 0.60 9.28 -0.19
N ARG A 69 0.74 9.54 -1.49
CA ARG A 69 0.30 10.76 -2.16
C ARG A 69 -0.75 10.45 -3.23
N LEU A 70 -1.76 11.31 -3.29
CA LEU A 70 -2.85 11.26 -4.26
C LEU A 70 -2.77 12.49 -5.16
N GLY A 71 -2.77 12.30 -6.47
CA GLY A 71 -2.87 13.39 -7.45
C GLY A 71 -4.11 13.19 -8.31
N LEU A 72 -5.04 14.15 -8.31
CA LEU A 72 -6.25 14.04 -9.12
C LEU A 72 -5.86 13.86 -10.60
N LYS A 73 -6.33 12.76 -11.20
CA LYS A 73 -6.04 12.40 -12.59
C LYS A 73 -7.20 12.77 -13.50
N VAL A 74 -8.42 12.39 -13.10
CA VAL A 74 -9.66 12.68 -13.83
C VAL A 74 -10.85 12.69 -12.87
N GLY A 75 -11.83 13.54 -13.13
CA GLY A 75 -13.07 13.61 -12.33
C GLY A 75 -13.81 14.92 -12.55
N LEU A 76 -15.05 15.00 -12.07
CA LEU A 76 -15.88 16.22 -12.11
C LEU A 76 -15.44 17.29 -11.11
N GLY A 77 -14.50 16.95 -10.21
CA GLY A 77 -13.92 17.80 -9.20
C GLY A 77 -13.10 16.99 -8.22
N ASP A 78 -12.39 17.65 -7.31
CA ASP A 78 -11.65 17.00 -6.23
C ASP A 78 -12.52 16.95 -4.97
N ALA A 79 -13.08 15.77 -4.67
CA ALA A 79 -13.86 15.57 -3.46
C ALA A 79 -12.98 15.37 -2.22
N LEU A 80 -11.67 15.16 -2.38
CA LEU A 80 -10.78 14.93 -1.25
C LEU A 80 -10.33 16.26 -0.64
N GLU A 81 -10.38 16.33 0.69
CA GLU A 81 -9.85 17.48 1.44
C GLU A 81 -8.34 17.28 1.77
N LYS A 82 -7.81 16.07 1.57
CA LYS A 82 -6.44 15.69 1.90
C LYS A 82 -5.86 14.72 0.86
N HIS A 83 -4.58 14.95 0.51
CA HIS A 83 -3.89 14.23 -0.57
C HIS A 83 -2.58 13.58 -0.16
N GLU A 84 -2.15 13.75 1.08
CA GLU A 84 -0.93 13.13 1.61
C GLU A 84 -1.23 12.41 2.92
N TYR A 85 -0.92 11.13 3.00
CA TYR A 85 -1.27 10.26 4.13
C TYR A 85 -0.01 9.62 4.70
N ARG A 86 0.09 9.58 6.02
CA ARG A 86 1.14 8.82 6.72
C ARG A 86 0.89 7.33 6.55
N VAL A 87 1.92 6.62 6.09
CA VAL A 87 1.93 5.16 5.95
C VAL A 87 2.72 4.55 7.10
N GLU A 88 2.16 3.52 7.72
CA GLU A 88 2.80 2.77 8.80
C GLU A 88 2.63 1.27 8.61
N GLY A 89 3.64 0.49 9.03
CA GLY A 89 3.58 -0.97 9.01
C GLY A 89 3.40 -1.56 7.62
N LEU A 90 3.91 -0.91 6.56
CA LEU A 90 3.84 -1.46 5.20
C LEU A 90 4.55 -2.82 5.15
N SER A 91 3.80 -3.85 4.79
CA SER A 91 4.26 -5.21 4.57
C SER A 91 3.70 -5.73 3.24
N ILE A 92 4.55 -6.41 2.48
CA ILE A 92 4.20 -7.03 1.20
C ILE A 92 4.54 -8.52 1.31
N GLU A 93 3.53 -9.35 1.22
CA GLU A 93 3.59 -10.80 1.25
C GLU A 93 3.01 -11.36 -0.06
N PRO A 94 3.33 -12.60 -0.45
CA PRO A 94 2.67 -13.24 -1.58
C PRO A 94 1.15 -13.19 -1.41
N GLY A 95 0.46 -12.52 -2.33
CA GLY A 95 -0.99 -12.43 -2.31
C GLY A 95 -1.57 -11.29 -1.46
N ARG A 96 -0.77 -10.59 -0.67
CA ARG A 96 -1.26 -9.60 0.31
C ARG A 96 -0.32 -8.41 0.48
N LEU A 97 -0.89 -7.21 0.47
CA LEU A 97 -0.22 -5.98 0.89
C LEU A 97 -1.02 -5.37 2.05
N SER A 98 -0.35 -5.03 3.15
CA SER A 98 -1.01 -4.41 4.31
C SER A 98 -0.22 -3.22 4.80
N MET A 99 -0.94 -2.20 5.25
CA MET A 99 -0.39 -1.00 5.90
C MET A 99 -1.47 -0.32 6.73
N SER A 100 -1.11 0.71 7.48
CA SER A 100 -2.04 1.66 8.05
C SER A 100 -1.87 3.02 7.40
N LEU A 101 -3.00 3.68 7.11
CA LEU A 101 -3.05 5.08 6.69
C LEU A 101 -3.65 5.90 7.83
N GLU A 102 -2.88 6.85 8.37
CA GLU A 102 -3.33 7.66 9.52
C GLU A 102 -3.84 6.81 10.70
N GLY A 103 -3.17 5.68 10.96
CA GLY A 103 -3.55 4.71 11.98
C GLY A 103 -4.72 3.79 11.64
N GLN A 104 -5.39 3.98 10.48
CA GLN A 104 -6.45 3.08 10.02
C GLN A 104 -5.88 1.95 9.15
N PRO A 105 -6.13 0.67 9.49
CA PRO A 105 -5.56 -0.45 8.76
C PRO A 105 -6.22 -0.62 7.39
N ILE A 106 -5.40 -0.91 6.38
CA ILE A 106 -5.83 -1.32 5.05
C ILE A 106 -5.13 -2.62 4.63
N VAL A 107 -5.85 -3.45 3.90
CA VAL A 107 -5.37 -4.73 3.38
C VAL A 107 -5.79 -4.84 1.93
N LEU A 108 -4.82 -4.90 1.03
CA LEU A 108 -5.03 -5.11 -0.39
C LEU A 108 -4.69 -6.57 -0.72
N VAL A 109 -5.48 -7.19 -1.58
CA VAL A 109 -5.28 -8.57 -2.04
C VAL A 109 -4.73 -8.56 -3.46
N TRP A 110 -3.80 -9.47 -3.75
CA TRP A 110 -3.26 -9.62 -5.10
C TRP A 110 -4.33 -10.16 -6.04
N LEU A 111 -4.49 -9.49 -7.16
CA LEU A 111 -5.44 -9.84 -8.21
C LEU A 111 -4.68 -10.30 -9.45
N GLU A 112 -4.79 -11.58 -9.79
CA GLU A 112 -4.18 -12.12 -11.00
C GLU A 112 -4.86 -11.56 -12.26
N SER A 113 -6.19 -11.39 -12.20
CA SER A 113 -7.03 -10.98 -13.33
C SER A 113 -8.20 -10.13 -12.83
N ASP A 114 -8.40 -8.95 -13.42
CA ASP A 114 -9.44 -8.00 -13.01
C ASP A 114 -10.61 -7.94 -13.99
N GLU A 115 -11.65 -8.74 -13.72
CA GLU A 115 -12.83 -8.80 -14.58
C GLU A 115 -13.74 -7.57 -14.46
N VAL A 116 -13.65 -6.82 -13.35
CA VAL A 116 -14.51 -5.63 -13.10
C VAL A 116 -14.14 -4.50 -14.06
N TRP A 117 -12.85 -4.33 -14.35
CA TRP A 117 -12.34 -3.28 -15.22
C TRP A 117 -11.74 -3.83 -16.52
N ASP A 118 -12.28 -4.94 -17.03
CA ASP A 118 -11.87 -5.55 -18.30
C ASP A 118 -10.34 -5.71 -18.43
N HIS A 119 -9.75 -6.31 -17.39
CA HIS A 119 -8.31 -6.60 -17.26
C HIS A 119 -7.38 -5.39 -17.17
N ALA A 120 -7.91 -4.17 -17.02
CA ALA A 120 -7.09 -2.96 -16.93
C ALA A 120 -6.11 -2.96 -15.74
N TYR A 121 -6.44 -3.68 -14.67
CA TYR A 121 -5.66 -3.73 -13.43
C TYR A 121 -5.27 -5.16 -13.02
N ASP A 122 -5.03 -6.03 -13.99
CA ASP A 122 -4.36 -7.32 -13.75
C ASP A 122 -3.03 -7.12 -13.01
N LYS A 123 -2.67 -8.05 -12.12
CA LYS A 123 -1.41 -8.04 -11.35
C LYS A 123 -1.22 -6.80 -10.49
N HIS A 124 -2.32 -6.37 -9.85
CA HIS A 124 -2.30 -5.32 -8.83
C HIS A 124 -2.75 -5.88 -7.48
N TYR A 125 -2.27 -5.26 -6.41
CA TYR A 125 -2.91 -5.36 -5.11
C TYR A 125 -4.12 -4.43 -5.12
N VAL A 126 -5.29 -4.94 -4.75
CA VAL A 126 -6.55 -4.18 -4.74
C VAL A 126 -7.22 -4.26 -3.37
N ALA A 127 -7.67 -3.13 -2.85
CA ALA A 127 -8.66 -3.06 -1.79
C ALA A 127 -9.83 -2.19 -2.25
N SER A 128 -11.05 -2.66 -2.04
CA SER A 128 -12.25 -1.98 -2.48
C SER A 128 -13.40 -2.20 -1.50
N TRP A 129 -14.20 -1.16 -1.33
CA TRP A 129 -15.38 -1.17 -0.48
C TRP A 129 -16.40 -0.15 -0.98
N GLY A 130 -17.68 -0.51 -0.91
CA GLY A 130 -18.80 0.40 -1.08
C GLY A 130 -20.07 -0.21 -0.51
N GLY A 131 -21.00 0.63 -0.05
CA GLY A 131 -22.24 0.18 0.60
C GLY A 131 -23.19 -0.60 -0.31
N ASP A 132 -23.17 -0.28 -1.61
CA ASP A 132 -24.00 -0.89 -2.66
C ASP A 132 -23.18 -1.74 -3.64
N ALA A 133 -21.90 -2.01 -3.32
CA ALA A 133 -21.01 -2.78 -4.15
C ALA A 133 -21.44 -4.25 -4.16
N PRO A 134 -21.55 -4.88 -5.35
CA PRO A 134 -21.79 -6.31 -5.41
C PRO A 134 -20.60 -7.08 -4.79
N PRO A 135 -20.81 -8.30 -4.25
CA PRO A 135 -19.79 -9.02 -3.49
C PRO A 135 -18.46 -9.21 -4.23
N GLU A 136 -18.49 -9.38 -5.55
CA GLU A 136 -17.32 -9.54 -6.42
C GLU A 136 -16.44 -8.29 -6.55
N GLU A 137 -16.98 -7.11 -6.26
CA GLU A 137 -16.26 -5.85 -6.25
C GLU A 137 -15.61 -5.56 -4.90
N VAL A 138 -16.06 -6.16 -3.80
CA VAL A 138 -15.48 -5.93 -2.47
C VAL A 138 -14.24 -6.80 -2.28
N ARG A 139 -13.08 -6.17 -2.10
CA ARG A 139 -11.79 -6.86 -2.02
C ARG A 139 -10.99 -6.32 -0.84
N GLY A 140 -10.31 -7.19 -0.13
CA GLY A 140 -9.45 -6.77 0.98
C GLY A 140 -10.22 -6.00 2.07
N SER A 141 -9.62 -4.91 2.56
CA SER A 141 -10.20 -4.02 3.57
C SER A 141 -9.73 -2.59 3.35
N ILE A 142 -10.66 -1.69 3.12
CA ILE A 142 -10.46 -0.24 3.01
C ILE A 142 -11.76 0.45 3.43
N SER A 143 -11.69 1.69 3.91
CA SER A 143 -12.87 2.48 4.28
C SER A 143 -12.80 3.87 3.64
N PRO A 144 -13.91 4.40 3.10
CA PRO A 144 -13.97 5.78 2.64
C PRO A 144 -13.62 6.78 3.74
N SER A 145 -13.88 6.45 5.01
CA SER A 145 -13.57 7.31 6.16
C SER A 145 -12.08 7.60 6.35
N ILE A 146 -11.20 6.85 5.68
CA ILE A 146 -9.76 7.14 5.65
C ILE A 146 -9.50 8.46 4.93
N PHE A 147 -10.36 8.83 3.99
CA PHE A 147 -10.18 9.94 3.05
C PHE A 147 -11.15 11.08 3.37
N PRO A 148 -10.69 12.16 4.05
CA PRO A 148 -11.52 13.32 4.34
C PRO A 148 -12.15 13.90 3.07
N GLY A 149 -13.44 14.24 3.15
CA GLY A 149 -14.27 14.65 2.02
C GLY A 149 -15.16 13.54 1.46
N LEU A 150 -14.82 12.25 1.71
CA LEU A 150 -15.68 11.14 1.32
C LEU A 150 -16.69 10.78 2.41
N GLY A 151 -17.95 10.61 2.01
CA GLY A 151 -18.98 10.05 2.87
C GLY A 151 -18.86 8.52 2.98
N GLY A 152 -19.40 7.95 4.05
CA GLY A 152 -19.40 6.48 4.24
C GLY A 152 -20.23 5.70 3.22
N HIS A 153 -20.97 6.35 2.31
CA HIS A 153 -21.69 5.70 1.22
C HIS A 153 -20.85 5.53 -0.05
N TYR A 154 -19.72 6.22 -0.15
CA TYR A 154 -18.88 6.18 -1.34
C TYR A 154 -18.30 4.79 -1.54
N TYR A 155 -18.16 4.41 -2.80
CA TYR A 155 -17.25 3.38 -3.22
C TYR A 155 -15.83 3.94 -3.27
N VAL A 156 -14.88 3.20 -2.74
CA VAL A 156 -13.46 3.46 -2.89
C VAL A 156 -12.76 2.19 -3.33
N GLU A 157 -11.87 2.30 -4.30
CA GLU A 157 -11.01 1.22 -4.75
C GLU A 157 -9.58 1.71 -4.92
N LEU A 158 -8.67 1.15 -4.14
CA LEU A 158 -7.24 1.44 -4.17
C LEU A 158 -6.52 0.29 -4.86
N ARG A 159 -5.72 0.63 -5.87
CA ARG A 159 -4.96 -0.31 -6.70
C ARG A 159 -3.49 0.06 -6.67
N LEU A 160 -2.63 -0.88 -6.30
CA LEU A 160 -1.19 -0.63 -6.17
C LEU A 160 -0.38 -1.78 -6.78
N ARG A 161 0.79 -1.45 -7.31
CA ARG A 161 1.83 -2.40 -7.71
C ARG A 161 3.19 -1.92 -7.26
N VAL A 162 4.11 -2.86 -7.07
CA VAL A 162 5.52 -2.58 -6.81
C VAL A 162 6.17 -2.08 -8.09
N GLU A 163 6.98 -1.02 -7.98
CA GLU A 163 7.83 -0.51 -9.06
C GLU A 163 9.22 -1.18 -9.07
#